data_AF-A0A6L9Q7T6-F1
#
_entry.id   AF-A0A6L9Q7T6-F1
#
_cell.length_a   1.000
_cell.length_b   1.000
_cell.length_c   1.000
_cell.angle_alpha   90.00
_cell.angle_beta   90.00
_cell.angle_gamma   90.00
#
_symmetry.space_group_name_H-M   'P 1'
#
loop_
_entity.id
_entity.type
_entity.pdbx_description
1 polymer ?
#
loop_
_entity_poly.entity_id
_entity_poly.type
_entity_poly.pdbx_seq_one_letter_code
_entity_poly.pdbx_strand_id
1 'polypeptide(L)'
;LRTAGGIEAAEVAGLCGTGPAVVIVDQFEEVFTGRSEQDAEDLIAALLGLPAAVVLALRADFYGRALRHPELAAVLQTGQVVVTPMNEDELRRAIIAPAQRAGLELEPGLADLLLREVSPP
;
A
#
# COMPACT_ATOMS: atom_id res chain seq x y z
N LEU A 1 -3.78 -12.30 1.06
CA LEU A 1 -3.41 -11.01 0.42
C LEU A 1 -3.54 -11.16 -1.07
N ARG A 2 -4.19 -10.21 -1.74
CA ARG A 2 -4.24 -10.08 -3.20
C ARG A 2 -3.71 -8.68 -3.54
N THR A 3 -3.00 -8.51 -4.64
CA THR A 3 -2.55 -7.19 -5.13
C THR A 3 -3.61 -6.59 -6.06
N ALA A 4 -3.54 -5.28 -6.31
CA ALA A 4 -4.45 -4.62 -7.24
C ALA A 4 -4.35 -5.19 -8.68
N GLY A 5 -3.17 -5.65 -9.10
CA GLY A 5 -2.98 -6.31 -10.39
C GLY A 5 -3.58 -7.72 -10.47
N GLY A 6 -3.91 -8.35 -9.33
CA GLY A 6 -4.46 -9.70 -9.26
C GLY A 6 -5.94 -9.80 -8.93
N ILE A 7 -6.68 -8.68 -8.92
CA ILE A 7 -8.11 -8.65 -8.58
C ILE A 7 -8.92 -7.91 -9.64
N GLU A 8 -9.97 -8.55 -10.14
CA GLU A 8 -10.89 -7.93 -11.08
C GLU A 8 -12.01 -7.17 -10.35
N ALA A 9 -12.55 -6.13 -10.99
CA ALA A 9 -13.63 -5.30 -10.43
C ALA A 9 -14.82 -6.14 -9.93
N ALA A 10 -15.18 -7.21 -10.66
CA ALA A 10 -16.26 -8.12 -10.30
C ALA A 10 -16.00 -8.91 -9.00
N GLU A 11 -14.74 -9.11 -8.61
CA GLU A 11 -14.37 -9.83 -7.39
C GLU A 11 -14.42 -8.95 -6.14
N VAL A 12 -14.39 -7.62 -6.31
CA VAL A 12 -14.32 -6.64 -5.22
C VAL A 12 -15.53 -6.74 -4.29
N ALA A 13 -16.73 -6.90 -4.84
CA ALA A 13 -17.96 -7.02 -4.05
C ALA A 13 -17.92 -8.21 -3.07
N GLY A 14 -17.20 -9.29 -3.42
CA GLY A 14 -17.05 -10.46 -2.57
C GLY A 14 -16.05 -10.31 -1.43
N LEU A 15 -15.30 -9.21 -1.37
CA LEU A 15 -14.32 -8.95 -0.31
C LEU A 15 -15.00 -8.58 1.03
N CYS A 16 -16.22 -8.07 0.97
CA CYS A 16 -16.95 -7.61 2.16
C CYS A 16 -18.02 -8.63 2.57
N GLY A 17 -17.95 -9.08 3.82
CA GLY A 17 -19.00 -9.89 4.45
C GLY A 17 -20.19 -9.06 4.96
N THR A 18 -21.05 -9.67 5.76
CA THR A 18 -22.28 -9.04 6.31
C THR A 18 -22.05 -8.12 7.53
N GLY A 19 -20.84 -7.57 7.68
CA GLY A 19 -20.47 -6.73 8.83
C GLY A 19 -19.40 -5.69 8.50
N PRO A 20 -19.02 -4.84 9.47
CA PRO A 20 -18.00 -3.81 9.26
C PRO A 20 -16.69 -4.42 8.76
N ALA A 21 -16.19 -3.92 7.64
CA ALA A 21 -14.98 -4.40 7.00
C ALA A 21 -14.02 -3.25 6.69
N VAL A 22 -12.73 -3.59 6.66
CA VAL A 22 -11.66 -2.73 6.14
C VAL A 22 -10.99 -3.49 4.99
N VAL A 23 -10.93 -2.88 3.82
CA VAL A 23 -10.22 -3.41 2.65
C VAL A 23 -8.92 -2.63 2.47
N ILE A 24 -7.81 -3.36 2.49
CA ILE A 24 -6.48 -2.79 2.27
C ILE A 24 -6.00 -3.25 0.90
N VAL A 25 -5.72 -2.29 0.03
CA VAL A 25 -5.16 -2.51 -1.29
C VAL A 25 -3.71 -2.08 -1.26
N ASP A 26 -2.82 -3.07 -1.17
CA ASP A 26 -1.38 -2.86 -1.28
C ASP A 26 -0.97 -2.84 -2.77
N GLN A 27 0.13 -2.13 -3.07
CA GLN A 27 0.61 -1.92 -4.44
C GLN A 27 -0.48 -1.41 -5.40
N PHE A 28 -1.21 -0.37 -5.00
CA PHE A 28 -2.31 0.16 -5.79
C PHE A 28 -1.87 0.64 -7.18
N GLU A 29 -0.60 1.03 -7.34
CA GLU A 29 -0.04 1.45 -8.62
C GLU A 29 -0.16 0.43 -9.76
N GLU A 30 -0.30 -0.86 -9.46
CA GLU A 30 -0.48 -1.91 -10.47
C GLU A 30 -1.74 -1.69 -11.33
N VAL A 31 -2.73 -0.98 -10.80
CA VAL A 31 -3.93 -0.59 -11.55
C VAL A 31 -3.59 0.25 -12.79
N PHE A 32 -2.47 0.98 -12.77
CA PHE A 32 -2.05 1.88 -13.84
C PHE A 32 -1.01 1.28 -14.80
N THR A 33 -0.54 0.05 -14.57
CA THR A 33 0.56 -0.55 -15.34
C THR A 33 0.21 -1.88 -15.99
N GLY A 34 -0.74 -2.63 -15.43
CA GLY A 34 -1.10 -3.97 -15.89
C GLY A 34 -2.47 -4.11 -16.54
N ARG A 35 -3.21 -3.00 -16.74
CA ARG A 35 -4.63 -3.01 -17.14
C ARG A 35 -4.93 -2.06 -18.28
N SER A 36 -6.04 -2.29 -18.97
CA SER A 36 -6.63 -1.27 -19.85
C SER A 36 -7.18 -0.10 -19.02
N GLU A 37 -7.37 1.05 -19.65
CA GLU A 37 -7.94 2.23 -18.97
C GLU A 37 -9.34 1.95 -18.43
N GLN A 38 -10.17 1.21 -19.18
CA GLN A 38 -11.50 0.81 -18.73
C GLN A 38 -11.45 -0.12 -17.52
N ASP A 39 -10.60 -1.15 -17.55
CA ASP A 39 -10.50 -2.09 -16.41
C ASP A 39 -9.98 -1.39 -15.15
N ALA A 40 -9.12 -0.38 -15.31
CA ALA A 40 -8.64 0.45 -14.21
C ALA A 40 -9.78 1.29 -13.62
N GLU A 41 -10.58 1.96 -14.47
CA GLU A 41 -11.75 2.73 -14.03
C GLU A 41 -12.78 1.85 -13.32
N ASP A 42 -13.07 0.68 -13.87
CA ASP A 42 -14.03 -0.27 -13.29
C ASP A 42 -13.56 -0.75 -11.91
N LEU A 43 -12.26 -1.05 -11.75
CA LEU A 43 -11.70 -1.47 -10.47
C LEU A 43 -11.73 -0.33 -9.45
N ILE A 44 -11.39 0.89 -9.86
CA ILE A 44 -11.44 2.09 -9.00
C ILE A 44 -12.87 2.32 -8.51
N ALA A 45 -13.85 2.32 -9.41
CA ALA A 45 -15.25 2.53 -9.07
C ALA A 45 -15.76 1.41 -8.13
N ALA A 46 -15.39 0.16 -8.39
CA ALA A 46 -15.76 -0.96 -7.53
C ALA A 46 -15.19 -0.83 -6.12
N LEU A 47 -13.93 -0.41 -5.98
CA LEU A 47 -13.29 -0.18 -4.68
C LEU A 47 -13.96 0.98 -3.93
N LEU A 48 -14.21 2.11 -4.60
CA LEU A 48 -14.83 3.28 -3.98
C LEU A 48 -16.31 3.07 -3.63
N GLY A 49 -16.99 2.15 -4.33
CA GLY A 49 -18.38 1.77 -4.06
C GLY A 49 -18.55 0.74 -2.94
N LEU A 50 -17.48 0.22 -2.35
CA LEU A 50 -17.58 -0.75 -1.27
C LEU A 50 -18.26 -0.16 -0.03
N PRO A 51 -19.18 -0.88 0.62
CA PRO A 51 -19.74 -0.49 1.92
C PRO A 51 -18.74 -0.79 3.07
N ALA A 52 -17.48 -0.39 2.89
CA ALA A 52 -16.35 -0.68 3.78
C ALA A 52 -15.35 0.49 3.78
N ALA A 53 -14.50 0.55 4.81
CA ALA A 53 -13.37 1.47 4.78
C ALA A 53 -12.30 0.92 3.83
N VAL A 54 -11.87 1.71 2.85
CA VAL A 54 -10.85 1.30 1.88
C VAL A 54 -9.57 2.09 2.12
N VAL A 55 -8.45 1.38 2.25
CA VAL A 55 -7.11 1.94 2.37
C VAL A 55 -6.31 1.57 1.13
N LEU A 56 -5.85 2.58 0.40
CA LEU A 56 -5.03 2.41 -0.80
C LEU A 56 -3.58 2.77 -0.46
N ALA A 57 -2.66 1.82 -0.59
CA ALA A 57 -1.22 2.10 -0.54
C ALA A 57 -0.73 2.39 -1.95
N LEU A 58 -0.33 3.65 -2.18
CA LEU A 58 0.07 4.16 -3.49
C LEU A 58 1.48 4.75 -3.39
N ARG A 59 2.36 4.33 -4.29
CA ARG A 59 3.68 4.96 -4.41
C ARG A 59 3.58 6.39 -4.96
N ALA A 60 4.45 7.26 -4.47
CA ALA A 60 4.44 8.69 -4.81
C ALA A 60 4.67 8.98 -6.31
N ASP A 61 5.43 8.14 -7.01
CA ASP A 61 5.66 8.25 -8.46
C ASP A 61 4.42 7.96 -9.30
N PHE A 62 3.39 7.33 -8.71
CA PHE A 62 2.09 7.10 -9.33
C PHE A 62 1.00 8.09 -8.90
N TYR A 63 1.30 8.99 -7.95
CA TYR A 63 0.34 9.98 -7.46
C TYR A 63 -0.25 10.84 -8.59
N GLY A 64 0.59 11.31 -9.51
CA GLY A 64 0.13 12.08 -10.67
C GLY A 64 -0.78 11.29 -11.63
N ARG A 65 -0.70 9.95 -11.65
CA ARG A 65 -1.63 9.11 -12.43
C ARG A 65 -2.98 9.00 -11.72
N ALA A 66 -2.97 8.79 -10.41
CA ALA A 66 -4.19 8.73 -9.61
C ALA A 66 -5.02 10.03 -9.72
N LEU A 67 -4.37 11.20 -9.77
CA LEU A 67 -5.04 12.50 -9.95
C LEU A 67 -5.77 12.67 -11.28
N ARG A 68 -5.52 11.81 -12.29
CA ARG A 68 -6.27 11.83 -13.55
C ARG A 68 -7.66 11.20 -13.44
N HIS A 69 -7.92 10.44 -12.37
CA HIS A 69 -9.23 9.87 -12.10
C HIS A 69 -9.97 10.76 -11.10
N PRO A 70 -11.08 11.42 -11.51
CA PRO A 70 -11.77 12.40 -10.67
C PRO A 70 -12.19 11.86 -9.30
N GLU A 71 -12.62 10.60 -9.23
CA GLU A 71 -13.06 9.98 -7.98
C GLU A 71 -11.91 9.79 -7.00
N LEU A 72 -10.73 9.33 -7.48
CA LEU A 72 -9.53 9.25 -6.65
C LEU A 72 -9.02 10.62 -6.24
N ALA A 73 -9.05 11.60 -7.15
CA ALA A 73 -8.60 12.96 -6.86
C ALA A 73 -9.40 13.58 -5.69
N ALA A 74 -10.72 13.34 -5.63
CA ALA A 74 -11.57 13.80 -4.53
C ALA A 74 -11.19 13.14 -3.18
N VAL A 75 -10.93 11.83 -3.18
CA VAL A 75 -10.54 11.08 -1.98
C VAL A 75 -9.15 11.50 -1.49
N LEU A 76 -8.18 11.63 -2.40
CA LEU A 76 -6.80 12.00 -2.06
C LEU A 76 -6.69 13.42 -1.46
N GLN A 77 -7.59 14.33 -1.80
CA GLN A 77 -7.61 15.68 -1.21
C GLN A 77 -7.93 15.68 0.30
N THR A 78 -8.68 14.70 0.79
CA THR A 78 -9.23 14.71 2.16
C THR A 78 -8.77 13.54 3.02
N GLY A 79 -8.34 12.43 2.41
CA GLY A 79 -8.02 11.19 3.09
C GLY A 79 -6.58 10.70 2.94
N GLN A 80 -5.67 11.50 2.36
CA GLN A 80 -4.28 11.07 2.17
C GLN A 80 -3.47 11.12 3.48
N VAL A 81 -2.64 10.09 3.67
CA VAL A 81 -1.59 10.06 4.69
C VAL A 81 -0.27 9.91 3.98
N VAL A 82 0.61 10.90 4.11
CA VAL A 82 1.94 10.87 3.51
C VAL A 82 2.87 10.07 4.41
N VAL A 83 3.40 8.96 3.89
CA VAL A 83 4.43 8.16 4.56
C VAL A 83 5.79 8.67 4.07
N THR A 84 6.57 9.25 4.98
CA THR A 84 7.93 9.71 4.69
C THR A 84 8.93 8.57 4.84
N PRO A 85 10.13 8.68 4.24
CA PRO A 85 11.22 7.77 4.53
C PRO A 85 11.48 7.69 6.04
N MET A 86 11.80 6.49 6.52
CA MET A 86 12.23 6.29 7.90
C MET A 86 13.56 7.00 8.15
N ASN A 87 13.71 7.62 9.32
CA ASN A 87 15.03 8.04 9.78
C ASN A 87 15.90 6.84 10.20
N GLU A 88 17.19 7.06 10.45
CA GLU A 88 18.13 5.99 10.80
C GLU A 88 17.70 5.19 12.03
N ASP A 89 17.18 5.86 13.07
CA ASP A 89 16.72 5.19 14.30
C ASP A 89 15.47 4.33 14.06
N GLU A 90 14.54 4.80 13.22
CA GLU A 90 13.36 4.04 12.80
C GLU A 90 13.74 2.83 11.97
N LEU A 91 14.66 3.00 11.02
CA LEU A 91 15.23 1.92 10.21
C LEU A 91 15.94 0.88 11.09
N ARG A 92 16.74 1.32 12.05
CA ARG A 92 17.43 0.45 13.00
C ARG A 92 16.41 -0.37 13.81
N ARG A 93 15.34 0.26 14.29
CA ARG A 93 14.23 -0.43 14.98
C ARG A 93 13.51 -1.40 14.04
N ALA A 94 13.26 -1.03 12.79
CA ALA A 94 12.62 -1.88 11.80
C ALA A 94 13.44 -3.15 11.50
N ILE A 95 14.77 -3.07 11.59
CA ILE A 95 15.69 -4.21 11.44
C ILE A 95 15.72 -5.08 12.71
N ILE A 96 15.87 -4.48 13.89
CA ILE A 96 16.12 -5.22 15.15
C ILE A 96 14.82 -5.81 15.74
N ALA A 97 13.72 -5.04 15.75
CA ALA A 97 12.51 -5.42 16.48
C ALA A 97 11.84 -6.71 15.97
N PRO A 98 11.83 -7.05 14.67
CA PRO A 98 11.34 -8.35 14.21
C PRO A 98 12.09 -9.54 14.80
N ALA A 99 13.42 -9.48 14.88
CA ALA A 99 14.24 -10.54 15.48
C ALA A 99 13.93 -10.71 16.96
N GLN A 100 13.88 -9.61 17.72
CA GLN A 100 13.53 -9.63 19.14
C GLN A 100 12.13 -10.23 19.38
N ARG A 101 11.13 -9.87 18.56
CA ARG A 101 9.78 -10.44 18.65
C ARG A 101 9.74 -11.94 18.35
N ALA A 102 10.69 -12.43 17.55
CA ALA A 102 10.85 -13.86 17.26
C ALA A 102 11.71 -14.60 18.31
N GLY A 103 12.22 -13.91 19.34
CA GLY A 103 13.13 -14.48 20.33
C GLY A 103 14.55 -14.72 19.80
N LEU A 104 14.94 -14.01 18.74
CA LEU A 104 16.26 -14.08 18.12
C LEU A 104 17.08 -12.85 18.47
N GLU A 105 18.39 -13.04 18.60
CA GLU A 105 19.36 -11.95 18.68
C GLU A 105 20.10 -11.84 17.36
N LEU A 106 20.30 -10.61 16.88
CA LEU A 106 21.14 -10.36 15.72
C LEU A 106 22.62 -10.46 16.13
N GLU A 107 23.45 -11.01 15.25
CA GLU A 107 24.88 -11.01 15.46
C GLU A 107 25.42 -9.57 15.59
N PRO A 108 26.46 -9.36 16.42
CA PRO A 108 27.08 -8.05 16.55
C PRO A 108 27.49 -7.47 15.19
N GLY A 109 27.06 -6.23 14.91
CA GLY A 109 27.35 -5.52 13.66
C GLY A 109 26.43 -5.85 12.48
N LEU A 110 25.58 -6.88 12.55
CA LEU A 110 24.66 -7.22 11.45
C LEU A 110 23.63 -6.10 11.21
N ALA A 111 23.12 -5.48 12.26
CA ALA A 111 22.19 -4.35 12.12
C ALA A 111 22.85 -3.15 11.41
N ASP A 112 24.12 -2.88 11.69
CA ASP A 112 24.85 -1.79 11.06
C ASP A 112 25.17 -2.08 9.59
N LEU A 113 25.40 -3.36 9.25
CA LEU A 113 25.57 -3.80 7.87
C LEU A 113 24.27 -3.61 7.08
N LEU A 114 23.14 -4.09 7.61
CA LEU A 114 21.83 -3.94 6.96
C LEU A 114 21.44 -2.47 6.79
N LEU A 115 21.72 -1.62 7.80
CA LEU A 115 21.48 -0.17 7.72
C LEU A 115 22.24 0.48 6.56
N ARG A 116 23.49 0.08 6.31
CA ARG A 116 24.30 0.60 5.20
C ARG A 116 23.76 0.18 3.82
N GLU A 117 23.16 -0.99 3.70
CA GLU A 117 22.61 -1.48 2.42
C GLU A 117 21.28 -0.79 2.06
N VAL A 118 20.46 -0.48 3.05
CA VAL A 118 19.11 0.09 2.83
C VAL A 118 19.07 1.62 2.88
N SER A 119 20.11 2.26 3.42
CA SER A 119 20.21 3.72 3.41
C SER A 119 20.54 4.19 1.99
N PRO A 120 19.78 5.16 1.43
CA PRO A 120 20.17 5.79 0.17
C PRO A 120 21.55 6.46 0.31
N PRO A 121 22.31 6.59 -0.80
CA PRO A 121 23.64 7.22 -0.78
C PRO A 121 23.60 8.70 -0.37
#